data_AF-A0A2A2G7I2-F1
#
_entry.id   AF-A0A2A2G7I2-F1
#
_cell.length_a   1.000
_cell.length_b   1.000
_cell.length_c   1.000
_cell.angle_alpha   90.00
_cell.angle_beta   90.00
_cell.angle_gamma   90.00
#
_symmetry.space_group_name_H-M   'P 1'
#
loop_
_entity.id
_entity.type
_entity.pdbx_description
1 polymer ?
#
loop_
_entity_poly.entity_id
_entity_poly.type
_entity_poly.pdbx_seq_one_letter_code
_entity_poly.pdbx_strand_id
1 'polypeptide(L)'
;MINTLKYLSAILLAVALIGCQNDSNEENTQQQETQQQGQLGQMQQEVPDVDVSDEEAATFADAAMSAQQVQMQAQKKMMGIIQEEGLDVQTYQKIAQSQQMGQGDSTQFSESEMKKFDAATSSMEKLQSEIRDSVTKAVEDAGMEMQRFQDISRAAQQDSALQMQIQKQIRNKMGGQMQQQQPQQQQPPQN
;
A
#
# COMPACT_ATOMS: atom_id res chain seq x y z
N MET A 1 38.06 15.30 0.37
CA MET A 1 38.98 14.13 0.40
C MET A 1 38.11 12.89 0.28
N ILE A 2 37.75 12.48 -0.94
CA ILE A 2 38.41 11.46 -1.78
C ILE A 2 38.62 10.15 -1.01
N ASN A 3 37.83 9.12 -1.36
CA ASN A 3 38.36 7.78 -1.51
C ASN A 3 37.63 7.05 -2.65
N THR A 4 38.17 7.24 -3.85
CA THR A 4 37.88 6.48 -5.06
C THR A 4 38.85 5.30 -5.17
N LEU A 5 38.40 4.28 -5.91
CA LEU A 5 39.21 3.41 -6.79
C LEU A 5 39.75 2.10 -6.20
N LYS A 6 39.68 1.07 -7.05
CA LYS A 6 39.94 -0.39 -6.88
C LYS A 6 38.64 -1.08 -6.48
N TYR A 7 37.94 -1.82 -7.35
CA TYR A 7 38.43 -2.95 -8.13
C TYR A 7 37.67 -3.09 -9.46
N LEU A 8 38.30 -2.67 -10.54
CA LEU A 8 38.14 -3.30 -11.85
C LEU A 8 39.12 -4.48 -11.85
N SER A 9 38.62 -5.72 -11.92
CA SER A 9 39.45 -6.83 -12.37
C SER A 9 38.58 -7.82 -13.14
N ALA A 10 38.82 -7.79 -14.44
CA ALA A 10 38.31 -8.72 -15.43
C ALA A 10 38.82 -10.15 -15.16
N ILE A 11 37.94 -11.14 -15.26
CA ILE A 11 38.29 -12.55 -15.53
C ILE A 11 37.11 -13.13 -16.34
N LEU A 12 37.18 -13.07 -17.68
CA LEU A 12 37.65 -14.12 -18.58
C LEU A 12 36.59 -15.20 -18.89
N LEU A 13 36.12 -15.11 -20.14
CA LEU A 13 35.43 -16.13 -20.92
C LEU A 13 36.11 -17.51 -20.79
N ALA A 14 35.29 -18.54 -20.53
CA ALA A 14 35.56 -19.90 -20.98
C ALA A 14 34.24 -20.54 -21.44
N VAL A 15 34.00 -20.44 -22.75
CA VAL A 15 33.09 -21.31 -23.50
C VAL A 15 33.74 -22.69 -23.54
N ALA A 16 33.09 -23.71 -23.00
CA ALA A 16 33.43 -25.10 -23.23
C ALA A 16 32.17 -25.84 -23.70
N LEU A 17 31.94 -25.81 -25.01
CA LEU A 17 31.23 -26.86 -25.72
C LEU A 17 32.21 -28.02 -25.88
N ILE A 18 31.91 -29.20 -25.31
CA ILE A 18 32.24 -30.53 -25.83
C ILE A 18 31.29 -31.49 -25.10
N GLY A 19 30.39 -32.12 -25.87
CA GLY A 19 29.69 -33.31 -25.41
C GLY A 19 30.58 -34.54 -25.51
N CYS A 20 30.29 -35.55 -24.68
CA CYS A 20 30.37 -36.97 -25.02
C CYS A 20 29.78 -37.82 -23.86
N GLN A 21 28.65 -38.47 -24.15
CA GLN A 21 28.21 -39.85 -23.83
C GLN A 21 28.30 -40.43 -22.40
N ASN A 22 27.15 -41.00 -21.99
CA ASN A 22 26.86 -42.21 -21.17
C ASN A 22 28.02 -42.78 -20.32
N ASP A 23 27.86 -43.11 -19.04
CA ASP A 23 27.02 -44.18 -18.50
C ASP A 23 26.96 -44.06 -16.95
N SER A 24 26.33 -45.04 -16.30
CA SER A 24 25.57 -45.02 -15.06
C SER A 24 26.36 -45.08 -13.74
N ASN A 25 25.66 -44.69 -12.67
CA ASN A 25 25.80 -45.08 -11.25
C ASN A 25 26.84 -44.45 -10.30
N GLU A 26 26.26 -43.89 -9.22
CA GLU A 26 26.60 -43.98 -7.78
C GLU A 26 27.67 -43.06 -7.12
N GLU A 27 27.18 -42.41 -6.04
CA GLU A 27 27.79 -41.95 -4.79
C GLU A 27 29.18 -41.27 -4.78
N ASN A 28 29.26 -40.06 -4.20
CA ASN A 28 29.62 -39.89 -2.78
C ASN A 28 29.79 -38.39 -2.42
N THR A 29 28.93 -37.96 -1.50
CA THR A 29 29.05 -37.00 -0.39
C THR A 29 30.34 -36.19 -0.13
N GLN A 30 30.08 -35.03 0.47
CA GLN A 30 30.88 -34.19 1.40
C GLN A 30 31.58 -32.98 0.77
N GLN A 31 30.96 -31.79 0.90
CA GLN A 31 31.06 -30.86 2.05
C GLN A 31 32.42 -30.17 2.08
N GLN A 32 32.45 -28.84 1.92
CA GLN A 32 32.51 -27.92 3.06
C GLN A 32 32.70 -26.46 2.59
N GLU A 33 31.73 -25.62 2.97
CA GLU A 33 31.77 -24.22 3.42
C GLU A 33 32.72 -23.22 2.72
N THR A 34 32.27 -22.03 2.33
CA THR A 34 32.05 -20.95 3.31
C THR A 34 31.07 -19.89 2.81
N GLN A 35 30.22 -19.47 3.76
CA GLN A 35 29.18 -18.45 3.73
C GLN A 35 29.68 -17.00 3.58
N GLN A 36 28.68 -16.10 3.47
CA GLN A 36 28.69 -14.63 3.45
C GLN A 36 28.72 -14.10 2.01
N GLN A 37 27.65 -13.52 1.45
CA GLN A 37 26.96 -12.30 1.88
C GLN A 37 25.81 -12.06 0.86
N GLY A 38 24.59 -11.63 1.17
CA GLY A 38 24.10 -10.99 2.37
C GLY A 38 22.64 -11.33 2.68
N GLN A 39 22.39 -11.40 3.98
CA GLN A 39 21.10 -11.27 4.62
C GLN A 39 20.47 -9.93 4.21
N LEU A 40 19.44 -9.99 3.38
CA LEU A 40 18.28 -9.12 3.59
C LEU A 40 17.31 -9.95 4.41
N GLY A 41 17.36 -9.77 5.73
CA GLY A 41 16.35 -10.30 6.63
C GLY A 41 15.00 -9.74 6.21
N GLN A 42 14.22 -10.55 5.50
CA GLN A 42 12.79 -10.43 5.57
C GLN A 42 12.45 -10.73 7.02
N MET A 43 12.26 -9.70 7.83
CA MET A 43 11.50 -9.86 9.06
C MET A 43 10.12 -10.32 8.62
N GLN A 44 9.89 -11.64 8.63
CA GLN A 44 8.56 -12.21 8.60
C GLN A 44 7.86 -11.65 9.83
N GLN A 45 7.14 -10.55 9.63
CA GLN A 45 6.27 -10.00 10.65
C GLN A 45 5.21 -11.07 10.90
N GLU A 46 5.25 -11.65 12.09
CA GLU A 46 4.32 -12.70 12.50
C GLU A 46 2.90 -12.17 12.30
N VAL A 47 2.14 -12.87 11.47
CA VAL A 47 0.77 -12.49 11.18
C VAL A 47 -0.09 -13.03 12.31
N PRO A 48 -0.91 -12.17 12.94
CA PRO A 48 -1.85 -12.61 13.94
C PRO A 48 -2.74 -13.68 13.33
N ASP A 49 -2.71 -14.86 13.93
CA ASP A 49 -3.78 -15.82 13.76
C ASP A 49 -5.00 -15.27 14.49
N VAL A 50 -5.97 -14.77 13.74
CA VAL A 50 -7.19 -14.16 14.27
C VAL A 50 -8.38 -14.98 13.83
N ASP A 51 -9.08 -15.52 14.81
CA ASP A 51 -10.42 -16.02 14.59
C ASP A 51 -11.38 -14.82 14.46
N VAL A 52 -12.20 -14.83 13.42
CA VAL A 52 -13.13 -13.73 13.07
C VAL A 52 -14.49 -14.33 12.80
N SER A 53 -15.44 -14.01 13.68
CA SER A 53 -16.84 -14.43 13.51
C SER A 53 -17.52 -13.73 12.32
N ASP A 54 -18.64 -14.26 11.86
CA ASP A 54 -19.44 -13.61 10.80
C ASP A 54 -19.94 -12.21 11.19
N GLU A 55 -20.29 -12.01 12.46
CA GLU A 55 -20.73 -10.73 13.01
C GLU A 55 -19.57 -9.72 13.07
N GLU A 56 -18.40 -10.19 13.49
CA GLU A 56 -17.19 -9.36 13.52
C GLU A 56 -16.71 -9.02 12.10
N ALA A 57 -16.78 -9.96 11.15
CA ALA A 57 -16.50 -9.71 9.74
C ALA A 57 -17.48 -8.69 9.13
N ALA A 58 -18.75 -8.69 9.56
CA ALA A 58 -19.72 -7.68 9.15
C ALA A 58 -19.38 -6.29 9.72
N THR A 59 -18.94 -6.22 10.97
CA THR A 59 -18.48 -4.98 11.63
C THR A 59 -17.21 -4.46 10.95
N PHE A 60 -16.25 -5.34 10.68
CA PHE A 60 -15.05 -5.02 9.91
C PHE A 60 -15.38 -4.45 8.53
N ALA A 61 -16.35 -5.05 7.83
CA ALA A 61 -16.79 -4.57 6.53
C ALA A 61 -17.34 -3.13 6.61
N ASP A 62 -18.11 -2.78 7.65
CA ASP A 62 -18.60 -1.41 7.87
C ASP A 62 -17.45 -0.43 8.14
N ALA A 63 -16.53 -0.82 9.02
CA ALA A 63 -15.34 -0.03 9.34
C ALA A 63 -14.47 0.20 8.08
N ALA A 64 -14.25 -0.84 7.27
CA ALA A 64 -13.46 -0.77 6.05
C ALA A 64 -14.08 0.15 5.00
N MET A 65 -15.41 0.07 4.79
CA MET A 65 -16.12 0.97 3.88
C MET A 65 -16.07 2.43 4.35
N SER A 66 -16.23 2.66 5.66
CA SER A 66 -16.16 4.00 6.25
C SER A 66 -14.76 4.60 6.13
N ALA A 67 -13.71 3.81 6.45
CA ALA A 67 -12.32 4.20 6.27
C ALA A 67 -12.00 4.49 4.79
N GLN A 68 -12.50 3.67 3.85
CA GLN A 68 -12.34 3.91 2.41
C GLN A 68 -12.98 5.22 1.97
N GLN A 69 -14.16 5.57 2.51
CA GLN A 69 -14.80 6.86 2.23
C GLN A 69 -13.96 8.03 2.72
N VAL A 70 -13.40 7.94 3.93
CA VAL A 70 -12.46 8.95 4.46
C VAL A 70 -11.27 9.10 3.52
N GLN A 71 -10.69 7.99 3.06
CA GLN A 71 -9.55 8.00 2.14
C GLN A 71 -9.88 8.65 0.78
N MET A 72 -11.08 8.43 0.24
CA MET A 72 -11.51 9.10 -1.00
C MET A 72 -11.65 10.62 -0.81
N GLN A 73 -12.20 11.06 0.33
CA GLN A 73 -12.30 12.49 0.64
C GLN A 73 -10.92 13.11 0.88
N ALA A 74 -10.02 12.38 1.52
CA ALA A 74 -8.63 12.75 1.70
C ALA A 74 -7.92 13.04 0.37
N GLN A 75 -8.08 12.15 -0.63
CA GLN A 75 -7.51 12.36 -1.97
C GLN A 75 -8.00 13.65 -2.61
N LYS A 76 -9.32 13.95 -2.49
CA LYS A 76 -9.89 15.20 -3.00
C LYS A 76 -9.32 16.43 -2.28
N LYS A 77 -9.23 16.39 -0.95
CA LYS A 77 -8.65 17.49 -0.15
C LYS A 77 -7.18 17.73 -0.51
N MET A 78 -6.39 16.68 -0.69
CA MET A 78 -5.00 16.77 -1.11
C MET A 78 -4.84 17.47 -2.46
N MET A 79 -5.67 17.13 -3.44
CA MET A 79 -5.68 17.84 -4.74
C MET A 79 -6.09 19.30 -4.57
N GLY A 80 -7.09 19.57 -3.72
CA GLY A 80 -7.54 20.92 -3.39
C GLY A 80 -6.42 21.79 -2.81
N ILE A 81 -5.68 21.29 -1.82
CA ILE A 81 -4.55 22.02 -1.19
C ILE A 81 -3.51 22.46 -2.24
N ILE A 82 -3.13 21.57 -3.15
CA ILE A 82 -2.13 21.89 -4.18
C ILE A 82 -2.65 23.00 -5.11
N GLN A 83 -3.92 22.92 -5.49
CA GLN A 83 -4.57 23.92 -6.35
C GLN A 83 -4.77 25.28 -5.63
N GLU A 84 -5.13 25.27 -4.35
CA GLU A 84 -5.33 26.47 -3.51
C GLU A 84 -4.03 27.28 -3.36
N GLU A 85 -2.89 26.60 -3.23
CA GLU A 85 -1.56 27.23 -3.23
C GLU A 85 -1.12 27.71 -4.63
N GLY A 86 -1.96 27.49 -5.64
CA GLY A 86 -1.73 27.92 -7.02
C GLY A 86 -0.58 27.17 -7.69
N LEU A 87 -0.38 25.91 -7.33
CA LEU A 87 0.59 24.99 -7.93
C LEU A 87 -0.14 23.93 -8.75
N ASP A 88 0.44 23.55 -9.88
CA ASP A 88 -0.07 22.42 -10.65
C ASP A 88 0.30 21.08 -9.97
N VAL A 89 -0.59 20.09 -10.05
CA VAL A 89 -0.38 18.78 -9.42
C VAL A 89 0.83 18.04 -10.01
N GLN A 90 1.08 18.15 -11.32
CA GLN A 90 2.26 17.56 -11.93
C GLN A 90 3.53 18.26 -11.49
N THR A 91 3.51 19.59 -11.36
CA THR A 91 4.66 20.35 -10.83
C THR A 91 4.95 19.95 -9.38
N TYR A 92 3.93 19.85 -8.53
CA TYR A 92 4.08 19.35 -7.15
C TYR A 92 4.73 17.95 -7.12
N GLN A 93 4.24 17.02 -7.95
CA GLN A 93 4.79 15.66 -8.01
C GLN A 93 6.25 15.62 -8.47
N LYS A 94 6.61 16.43 -9.48
CA LYS A 94 8.00 16.52 -9.96
C LYS A 94 8.94 17.08 -8.89
N ILE A 95 8.54 18.12 -8.18
CA ILE A 95 9.31 18.69 -7.07
C ILE A 95 9.46 17.63 -5.96
N ALA A 96 8.37 16.99 -5.53
CA ALA A 96 8.40 15.97 -4.50
C ALA A 96 9.33 14.80 -4.85
N GLN A 97 9.26 14.31 -6.09
CA GLN A 97 10.11 13.22 -6.57
C GLN A 97 11.59 13.64 -6.59
N SER A 98 11.89 14.86 -7.04
CA SER A 98 13.25 15.42 -7.06
C SER A 98 13.83 15.51 -5.64
N GLN A 99 13.05 16.00 -4.67
CA GLN A 99 13.46 16.05 -3.27
C GLN A 99 13.71 14.66 -2.68
N GLN A 100 12.83 13.69 -2.94
CA GLN A 100 12.96 12.32 -2.40
C GLN A 100 14.22 11.59 -2.91
N MET A 101 14.59 11.80 -4.18
CA MET A 101 15.76 11.13 -4.77
C MET A 101 17.09 11.76 -4.36
N GLY A 102 17.09 12.87 -3.61
CA GLY A 102 18.30 13.66 -3.34
C GLY A 102 18.95 14.24 -4.59
N GLN A 103 18.29 14.10 -5.75
CA GLN A 103 18.65 14.69 -7.03
C GLN A 103 17.88 16.01 -7.16
N GLY A 104 18.15 16.89 -6.21
CA GLY A 104 17.63 18.24 -6.18
C GLY A 104 18.43 19.11 -7.13
N ASP A 105 18.22 18.98 -8.43
CA ASP A 105 18.52 20.12 -9.29
C ASP A 105 17.35 21.10 -9.19
N SER A 106 17.30 21.83 -8.07
CA SER A 106 16.29 22.85 -7.77
C SER A 106 16.27 23.97 -8.83
N THR A 107 17.28 24.02 -9.71
CA THR A 107 17.39 25.00 -10.80
C THR A 107 16.33 24.80 -11.89
N GLN A 108 15.67 23.64 -11.95
CA GLN A 108 14.60 23.37 -12.92
C GLN A 108 13.25 24.00 -12.54
N PHE A 109 13.08 24.44 -11.30
CA PHE A 109 11.84 25.04 -10.79
C PHE A 109 12.10 26.49 -10.38
N SER A 110 11.10 27.35 -10.58
CA SER A 110 11.20 28.72 -10.10
C SER A 110 11.13 28.81 -8.57
N GLU A 111 11.71 29.86 -7.99
CA GLU A 111 11.58 30.15 -6.55
C GLU A 111 10.10 30.25 -6.11
N SER A 112 9.23 30.75 -7.00
CA SER A 112 7.79 30.84 -6.76
C SER A 112 7.15 29.45 -6.64
N GLU A 113 7.49 28.52 -7.54
CA GLU A 113 6.99 27.13 -7.48
C GLU A 113 7.50 26.41 -6.24
N MET A 114 8.77 26.61 -5.86
CA MET A 114 9.33 26.04 -4.63
C MET A 114 8.61 26.56 -3.38
N LYS A 115 8.34 27.87 -3.31
CA LYS A 115 7.61 28.45 -2.17
C LYS A 115 6.18 27.92 -2.04
N LYS A 116 5.47 27.75 -3.18
CA LYS A 116 4.12 27.16 -3.20
C LYS A 116 4.15 25.68 -2.82
N PHE A 117 5.19 24.96 -3.27
CA PHE A 117 5.41 23.57 -2.88
C PHE A 117 5.56 23.45 -1.37
N ASP A 118 6.42 24.27 -0.75
CA ASP A 118 6.64 24.25 0.70
C ASP A 118 5.34 24.55 1.48
N ALA A 119 4.55 25.52 1.01
CA ALA A 119 3.25 25.84 1.59
C ALA A 119 2.26 24.67 1.47
N ALA A 120 2.15 24.08 0.28
CA ALA A 120 1.30 22.92 0.03
C ALA A 120 1.72 21.72 0.88
N THR A 121 3.03 21.46 1.02
CA THR A 121 3.56 20.38 1.87
C THR A 121 3.21 20.61 3.34
N SER A 122 3.37 21.83 3.87
CA SER A 122 2.99 22.13 5.25
C SER A 122 1.48 21.94 5.51
N SER A 123 0.64 22.33 4.56
CA SER A 123 -0.81 22.07 4.61
C SER A 123 -1.12 20.56 4.51
N MET A 124 -0.36 19.82 3.71
CA MET A 124 -0.50 18.36 3.55
C MET A 124 -0.18 17.61 4.84
N GLU A 125 0.83 18.04 5.60
CA GLU A 125 1.19 17.44 6.90
C GLU A 125 0.05 17.53 7.90
N LYS A 126 -0.62 18.69 7.97
CA LYS A 126 -1.80 18.88 8.82
C LYS A 126 -2.94 17.97 8.38
N LEU A 127 -3.24 17.95 7.07
CA LEU A 127 -4.25 17.08 6.50
C LEU A 127 -3.95 15.60 6.81
N GLN A 128 -2.70 15.18 6.76
CA GLN A 128 -2.31 13.80 7.07
C GLN A 128 -2.62 13.41 8.52
N SER A 129 -2.48 14.34 9.48
CA SER A 129 -2.93 14.10 10.85
C SER A 129 -4.45 13.98 10.93
N GLU A 130 -5.18 14.92 10.32
CA GLU A 130 -6.66 14.90 10.30
C GLU A 130 -7.21 13.61 9.69
N ILE A 131 -6.56 13.08 8.64
CA ILE A 131 -6.95 11.82 8.00
C ILE A 131 -6.75 10.65 8.96
N ARG A 132 -5.60 10.58 9.66
CA ARG A 132 -5.35 9.51 10.64
C ARG A 132 -6.42 9.49 11.74
N ASP A 133 -6.77 10.66 12.25
CA ASP A 133 -7.81 10.80 13.27
C ASP A 133 -9.19 10.44 12.71
N SER A 134 -9.49 10.88 11.48
CA SER A 134 -10.78 10.59 10.82
C SER A 134 -10.94 9.10 10.51
N VAL A 135 -9.88 8.41 10.11
CA VAL A 135 -9.91 6.95 9.89
C VAL A 135 -10.10 6.22 11.22
N THR A 136 -9.39 6.64 12.27
CA THR A 136 -9.56 6.08 13.63
C THR A 136 -11.00 6.20 14.09
N LYS A 137 -11.53 7.42 14.02
CA LYS A 137 -12.92 7.69 14.37
C LYS A 137 -13.93 6.91 13.52
N ALA A 138 -13.70 6.78 12.21
CA ALA A 138 -14.60 6.03 11.32
C ALA A 138 -14.64 4.53 11.66
N VAL A 139 -13.52 3.96 12.11
CA VAL A 139 -13.44 2.57 12.55
C VAL A 139 -14.12 2.38 13.90
N GLU A 140 -13.88 3.28 14.85
CA GLU A 140 -14.52 3.27 16.18
C GLU A 140 -16.04 3.50 16.10
N ASP A 141 -16.49 4.47 15.30
CA ASP A 141 -17.91 4.77 15.09
C ASP A 141 -18.64 3.58 14.42
N ALA A 142 -17.92 2.71 13.70
CA ALA A 142 -18.43 1.45 13.14
C ALA A 142 -18.46 0.30 14.16
N GLY A 143 -18.01 0.51 15.40
CA GLY A 143 -18.06 -0.48 16.49
C GLY A 143 -16.83 -1.37 16.58
N MET A 144 -15.69 -0.96 16.02
CA MET A 144 -14.45 -1.72 16.06
C MET A 144 -13.29 -0.87 16.58
N GLU A 145 -12.45 -1.45 17.44
CA GLU A 145 -11.21 -0.82 17.89
C GLU A 145 -10.18 -0.78 16.74
N MET A 146 -9.43 0.32 16.63
CA MET A 146 -8.44 0.50 15.56
C MET A 146 -7.38 -0.62 15.53
N GLN A 147 -6.91 -1.08 16.68
CA GLN A 147 -5.96 -2.18 16.74
C GLN A 147 -6.55 -3.48 16.17
N ARG A 148 -7.81 -3.81 16.53
CA ARG A 148 -8.49 -5.00 16.02
C ARG A 148 -8.71 -4.91 14.51
N PHE A 149 -9.06 -3.73 14.02
CA PHE A 149 -9.15 -3.47 12.58
C PHE A 149 -7.81 -3.74 11.86
N GLN A 150 -6.68 -3.27 12.41
CA GLN A 150 -5.36 -3.52 11.82
C GLN A 150 -4.97 -5.00 11.83
N ASP A 151 -5.31 -5.72 12.89
CA ASP A 151 -5.03 -7.16 13.01
C ASP A 151 -5.84 -7.98 12.00
N ILE A 152 -7.15 -7.73 11.90
CA ILE A 152 -8.00 -8.38 10.89
C ILE A 152 -7.55 -8.01 9.48
N SER A 153 -7.19 -6.73 9.23
CA SER A 153 -6.68 -6.31 7.92
C SER A 153 -5.38 -7.00 7.55
N ARG A 154 -4.49 -7.27 8.50
CA ARG A 154 -3.21 -7.97 8.26
C ARG A 154 -3.44 -9.45 8.02
N ALA A 155 -4.30 -10.09 8.80
CA ALA A 155 -4.67 -11.49 8.61
C ALA A 155 -5.38 -11.72 7.27
N ALA A 156 -6.32 -10.86 6.89
CA ALA A 156 -7.06 -10.96 5.63
C ALA A 156 -6.18 -10.79 4.38
N GLN A 157 -4.95 -10.27 4.49
CA GLN A 157 -3.99 -10.24 3.38
C GLN A 157 -3.39 -11.61 3.08
N GLN A 158 -3.43 -12.54 4.04
CA GLN A 158 -2.79 -13.86 3.95
C GLN A 158 -3.80 -15.01 4.02
N ASP A 159 -4.92 -14.82 4.73
CA ASP A 159 -6.02 -15.77 4.81
C ASP A 159 -7.07 -15.48 3.72
N SER A 160 -7.07 -16.32 2.69
CA SER A 160 -8.03 -16.24 1.58
C SER A 160 -9.47 -16.52 2.01
N ALA A 161 -9.69 -17.35 3.03
CA ALA A 161 -11.04 -17.65 3.53
C ALA A 161 -11.63 -16.43 4.24
N LEU A 162 -10.84 -15.80 5.12
CA LEU A 162 -11.20 -14.53 5.77
C LEU A 162 -11.45 -13.42 4.74
N GLN A 163 -10.59 -13.31 3.71
CA GLN A 163 -10.79 -12.36 2.64
C GLN A 163 -12.14 -12.57 1.91
N MET A 164 -12.49 -13.81 1.57
CA MET A 164 -13.77 -14.13 0.94
C MET A 164 -14.97 -13.84 1.85
N GLN A 165 -14.84 -14.10 3.16
CA GLN A 165 -15.87 -13.80 4.14
C GLN A 165 -16.13 -12.28 4.21
N ILE A 166 -15.08 -11.46 4.33
CA ILE A 166 -15.19 -9.99 4.33
C ILE A 166 -15.81 -9.49 3.02
N GLN A 167 -15.36 -10.00 1.86
CA GLN A 167 -15.92 -9.61 0.56
C GLN A 167 -17.41 -9.94 0.44
N LYS A 168 -17.84 -11.10 0.97
CA LYS A 168 -19.25 -11.48 1.02
C LYS A 168 -20.05 -10.48 1.86
N GLN A 169 -19.54 -10.07 3.02
CA GLN A 169 -20.21 -9.07 3.87
C GLN A 169 -20.35 -7.72 3.15
N ILE A 170 -19.28 -7.23 2.51
CA ILE A 170 -19.32 -5.99 1.71
C ILE A 170 -20.37 -6.09 0.59
N ARG A 171 -20.39 -7.20 -0.15
CA ARG A 171 -21.36 -7.41 -1.23
C ARG A 171 -22.81 -7.42 -0.72
N ASN A 172 -23.05 -8.12 0.38
CA ASN A 172 -24.39 -8.19 0.99
C ASN A 172 -24.87 -6.79 1.40
N LYS A 173 -24.00 -5.99 2.01
CA LYS A 173 -24.31 -4.61 2.41
C LYS A 173 -24.57 -3.72 1.20
N MET A 174 -23.73 -3.78 0.17
CA MET A 174 -23.91 -2.98 -1.05
C MET A 174 -25.20 -3.37 -1.81
N GLY A 175 -25.50 -4.67 -1.92
CA GLY A 175 -26.72 -5.17 -2.54
C GLY A 175 -27.98 -4.84 -1.73
N GLY A 176 -27.90 -4.79 -0.40
CA GLY A 176 -28.97 -4.34 0.48
C GLY A 176 -29.21 -2.82 0.42
N GLN A 177 -28.16 -2.02 0.25
CA GLN A 177 -28.29 -0.56 0.10
C GLN A 177 -28.93 -0.17 -1.24
N MET A 178 -28.62 -0.88 -2.34
CA MET A 178 -29.25 -0.61 -3.64
C MET A 178 -30.74 -0.96 -3.67
N GLN A 179 -31.19 -1.98 -2.92
CA GLN A 179 -32.62 -2.31 -2.79
C GLN A 179 -33.40 -1.26 -1.99
N GLN A 180 -32.75 -0.58 -1.04
CA GLN A 180 -33.36 0.49 -0.25
C GLN A 180 -33.41 1.85 -0.96
N GLN A 181 -32.57 2.05 -1.97
CA GLN A 181 -32.52 3.28 -2.77
C GLN A 181 -33.39 3.23 -4.04
N GLN A 182 -34.07 2.11 -4.32
CA GLN A 182 -35.14 2.13 -5.32
C GLN A 182 -36.31 2.94 -4.75
N PRO A 183 -36.67 4.10 -5.33
CA PRO A 183 -37.95 4.71 -4.97
C PRO A 183 -39.00 3.64 -5.25
N GLN A 184 -39.83 3.33 -4.25
CA GLN A 184 -41.00 2.49 -4.44
C GLN A 184 -41.77 3.09 -5.61
N GLN A 185 -41.61 2.52 -6.81
CA GLN A 185 -42.50 2.78 -7.92
C GLN A 185 -43.79 2.08 -7.52
N GLN A 186 -44.58 2.79 -6.71
CA GLN A 186 -45.94 2.45 -6.39
C GLN A 186 -46.64 2.32 -7.74
N GLN A 187 -46.97 1.08 -8.09
CA GLN A 187 -47.82 0.81 -9.24
C GLN A 187 -49.11 1.61 -9.04
N PRO A 188 -49.59 2.36 -10.04
CA PRO A 188 -50.87 3.04 -9.90
C PRO A 188 -51.96 1.98 -9.66
N PRO A 189 -52.96 2.26 -8.82
CA PRO A 189 -54.07 1.34 -8.63
C PRO A 189 -54.74 1.10 -9.98
N GLN A 190 -54.83 -0.17 -10.37
CA GLN A 190 -55.62 -0.57 -11.53
C GLN A 190 -57.08 -0.31 -11.18
N ASN A 191 -57.67 0.72 -11.82
CA ASN A 191 -59.11 0.93 -11.89
C ASN A 191 -59.62 0.43 -13.25
#